data_AF-A0A8S3GUP9-F1
#
_entry.id   AF-A0A8S3GUP9-F1
#
_cell.length_a   1.000
_cell.length_b   1.000
_cell.length_c   1.000
_cell.angle_alpha   90.00
_cell.angle_beta   90.00
_cell.angle_gamma   90.00
#
_symmetry.space_group_name_H-M   'P 1'
#
loop_
_entity.id
_entity.type
_entity.pdbx_description
1 polymer ?
#
loop_
_entity_poly.entity_id
_entity_poly.type
_entity_poly.pdbx_seq_one_letter_code
_entity_poly.pdbx_strand_id
1 'polypeptide(L)'
;MERMDTLSNKFPGGLFMTVRHLVAQHLFRPFEHDFFVRISHSFPLLNKLTLMNTNEQEEKLTYQKNEHEQTSSIIEFSHLMILNFTISALDYAE
;
A
#
# COMPACT_ATOMS: atom_id res chain seq x y z
N MET A 1 5.74 22.99 -11.30
CA MET A 1 5.02 21.74 -11.00
C MET A 1 6.05 20.82 -10.38
N GLU A 2 6.01 20.62 -9.06
CA GLU A 2 6.92 19.70 -8.38
C GLU A 2 6.70 18.30 -8.95
N ARG A 3 7.78 17.69 -9.41
CA ARG A 3 7.78 16.31 -9.91
C ARG A 3 7.64 15.41 -8.67
N MET A 4 6.41 15.14 -8.26
CA MET A 4 6.15 14.12 -7.25
C MET A 4 6.41 12.77 -7.94
N ASP A 5 7.59 12.20 -7.70
CA ASP A 5 7.87 10.84 -8.14
C ASP A 5 6.91 9.91 -7.39
N THR A 6 5.98 9.30 -8.13
CA THR A 6 5.00 8.37 -7.57
C THR A 6 5.57 6.96 -7.52
N LEU A 7 5.30 6.28 -6.41
CA LEU A 7 5.78 4.93 -6.20
C LEU A 7 4.78 3.93 -6.80
N SER A 8 5.27 3.00 -7.62
CA SER A 8 4.44 2.00 -8.30
C SER A 8 4.71 0.59 -7.78
N ASN A 9 3.92 -0.39 -8.21
CA ASN A 9 4.14 -1.81 -7.88
C ASN A 9 5.52 -2.36 -8.24
N LYS A 10 6.23 -1.70 -9.14
CA LYS A 10 7.60 -2.09 -9.53
C LYS A 10 8.64 -1.69 -8.48
N PHE A 11 8.22 -1.09 -7.36
CA PHE A 11 9.12 -0.71 -6.29
C PHE A 11 9.86 -1.95 -5.74
N PRO A 12 11.19 -1.99 -5.87
CA PRO A 12 11.97 -3.17 -5.47
C PRO A 12 12.18 -3.25 -3.95
N GLY A 13 11.75 -2.24 -3.19
CA GLY A 13 12.15 -2.07 -1.79
C GLY A 13 13.35 -1.12 -1.64
N GLY A 14 13.81 -0.97 -0.40
CA GLY A 14 14.99 -0.18 -0.04
C GLY A 14 14.88 0.25 1.43
N LEU A 15 15.78 1.11 1.91
CA LEU A 15 15.64 1.72 3.24
C LEU A 15 15.71 3.23 3.11
N PHE A 16 14.60 3.89 3.42
CA PHE A 16 14.43 5.34 3.27
C PHE A 16 14.09 5.96 4.62
N MET A 17 15.13 6.24 5.40
CA MET A 17 15.01 6.71 6.79
C MET A 17 14.49 8.15 6.93
N THR A 18 14.40 8.92 5.84
CA THR A 18 14.03 10.34 5.89
C THR A 18 12.67 10.63 5.24
N VAL A 19 12.11 9.68 4.51
CA VAL A 19 10.84 9.85 3.80
C VAL A 19 9.69 9.73 4.78
N ARG A 20 8.88 10.78 4.85
CA ARG A 20 7.70 10.86 5.73
C ARG A 20 6.40 10.81 4.96
N HIS A 21 6.34 11.40 3.77
CA HIS A 21 5.16 11.43 2.93
C HIS A 21 5.42 10.62 1.66
N LEU A 22 4.52 9.68 1.36
CA LEU A 22 4.59 8.85 0.16
C LEU A 22 3.27 8.91 -0.62
N VAL A 23 3.39 9.00 -1.95
CA VAL A 23 2.28 8.82 -2.87
C VAL A 23 2.55 7.56 -3.69
N ALA A 24 1.67 6.58 -3.57
CA ALA A 24 1.69 5.38 -4.39
C ALA A 24 0.60 5.44 -5.45
N GLN A 25 0.99 5.23 -6.70
CA GLN A 25 0.08 5.22 -7.83
C GLN A 25 0.42 4.10 -8.80
N HIS A 26 -0.60 3.34 -9.21
CA HIS A 26 -0.45 2.41 -10.30
C HIS A 26 -1.75 2.25 -11.09
N LEU A 27 -1.66 2.37 -12.42
CA LEU A 27 -2.83 2.42 -13.30
C LEU A 27 -3.31 1.04 -13.75
N PHE A 28 -2.40 0.06 -13.80
CA PHE A 28 -2.65 -1.19 -14.53
C PHE A 28 -2.80 -2.42 -13.64
N ARG A 29 -2.42 -2.32 -12.35
CA ARG A 29 -2.48 -3.45 -11.42
C ARG A 29 -2.81 -2.98 -10.01
N PRO A 30 -3.54 -3.78 -9.22
CA PRO A 30 -3.80 -3.49 -7.81
C PRO A 30 -2.52 -3.54 -6.96
N PHE A 31 -2.50 -2.81 -5.85
CA PHE A 31 -1.51 -2.99 -4.80
C PHE A 31 -1.97 -4.15 -3.90
N GLU A 32 -1.24 -5.27 -3.94
CA GLU A 32 -1.53 -6.44 -3.10
C GLU A 32 -0.83 -6.34 -1.74
N HIS A 33 -1.11 -7.28 -0.84
CA HIS A 33 -0.54 -7.34 0.51
C HIS A 33 0.99 -7.12 0.53
N ASP A 34 1.70 -7.86 -0.32
CA ASP A 34 3.15 -7.80 -0.49
C ASP A 34 3.69 -6.40 -0.81
N PHE A 35 2.91 -5.58 -1.52
CA PHE A 35 3.29 -4.20 -1.79
C PHE A 35 3.38 -3.43 -0.47
N PHE A 36 2.35 -3.52 0.37
CA PHE A 36 2.29 -2.83 1.64
C PHE A 36 3.35 -3.33 2.63
N VAL A 37 3.67 -4.64 2.62
CA VAL A 37 4.80 -5.20 3.39
C VAL A 37 6.12 -4.55 2.96
N ARG A 38 6.35 -4.39 1.65
CA ARG A 38 7.54 -3.69 1.17
C ARG A 38 7.56 -2.23 1.62
N ILE A 39 6.42 -1.53 1.63
CA ILE A 39 6.36 -0.14 2.11
C ILE A 39 6.68 -0.06 3.60
N SER A 40 6.07 -0.91 4.44
CA SER A 40 6.26 -0.85 5.90
C SER A 40 7.73 -1.04 6.28
N HIS A 41 8.44 -1.95 5.62
CA HIS A 41 9.88 -2.16 5.84
C HIS A 41 10.74 -1.05 5.22
N SER A 42 10.35 -0.52 4.07
CA SER A 42 11.21 0.43 3.35
C SER A 42 11.14 1.85 3.88
N PHE A 43 10.03 2.22 4.52
CA PHE A 43 9.77 3.58 4.99
C PHE A 43 9.41 3.59 6.49
N PRO A 44 10.37 3.31 7.38
CA PRO A 44 10.08 3.13 8.81
C PRO A 44 9.56 4.40 9.49
N LEU A 45 9.83 5.59 8.94
CA LEU A 45 9.36 6.88 9.46
C LEU A 45 8.18 7.47 8.67
N LEU A 46 7.53 6.67 7.82
CA LEU A 46 6.39 7.11 7.03
C LEU A 46 5.25 7.56 7.94
N ASN A 47 4.80 8.81 7.78
CA ASN A 47 3.69 9.37 8.54
C ASN A 47 2.44 9.63 7.69
N LYS A 48 2.58 9.72 6.36
CA LYS A 48 1.47 9.85 5.42
C LYS A 48 1.66 8.95 4.20
N LEU A 49 0.65 8.16 3.91
CA LEU A 49 0.55 7.36 2.70
C LEU A 49 -0.70 7.80 1.92
N THR A 50 -0.51 8.24 0.68
CA THR A 50 -1.61 8.48 -0.25
C THR A 50 -1.62 7.38 -1.29
N LEU A 51 -2.75 6.69 -1.43
CA LEU A 51 -2.97 5.66 -2.44
C LEU A 51 -3.86 6.19 -3.58
N MET A 52 -3.47 5.83 -4.80
CA MET A 52 -4.20 6.11 -6.03
C MET A 52 -4.19 4.84 -6.90
N ASN A 53 -5.23 4.01 -6.76
CA ASN A 53 -5.35 2.78 -7.53
C ASN A 53 -6.82 2.33 -7.65
N THR A 54 -7.37 2.40 -8.86
CA THR A 54 -8.76 2.03 -9.14
C THR A 54 -8.97 0.52 -9.34
N ASN A 55 -7.91 -0.28 -9.32
CA ASN A 55 -8.00 -1.73 -9.51
C ASN A 55 -8.24 -2.39 -8.15
N GLU A 56 -9.28 -3.22 -8.09
CA GLU A 56 -9.61 -4.07 -6.95
C GLU A 56 -8.50 -5.12 -6.72
N GLN A 57 -8.20 -5.38 -5.45
CA GLN A 57 -7.25 -6.39 -4.96
C GLN A 57 -7.76 -7.80 -5.26
N GLU A 58 -6.92 -8.62 -5.87
CA GLU A 58 -7.29 -9.98 -6.30
C GLU A 58 -7.31 -10.94 -5.11
N GLU A 59 -6.42 -10.77 -4.12
CA GLU A 59 -6.31 -11.70 -3.00
C GLU A 59 -7.55 -11.67 -2.10
N LYS A 60 -8.18 -10.50 -1.91
CA LYS A 60 -9.45 -10.35 -1.16
C LYS A 60 -10.61 -11.16 -1.73
N LEU A 61 -10.71 -11.28 -3.06
CA LEU A 61 -11.74 -12.09 -3.72
C LEU A 61 -11.59 -13.59 -3.45
N THR A 62 -10.38 -14.03 -3.06
CA THR A 62 -10.08 -15.43 -2.79
C THR A 62 -10.30 -15.77 -1.31
N TYR A 63 -10.05 -14.84 -0.39
CA TYR A 63 -10.23 -15.03 1.06
C TYR A 63 -11.69 -15.19 1.49
N GLN A 64 -12.66 -14.62 0.76
CA GLN A 64 -14.09 -14.83 1.04
C GLN A 64 -14.55 -16.28 0.81
N LYS A 65 -13.75 -17.15 0.17
CA LYS A 65 -14.12 -18.54 -0.11
C LYS A 65 -13.60 -19.57 0.91
N ASN A 66 -12.60 -19.23 1.73
CA ASN A 66 -11.93 -20.18 2.62
C ASN A 66 -11.78 -19.61 4.03
N GLU A 67 -12.86 -19.63 4.83
CA GLU A 67 -12.90 -19.11 6.22
C GLU A 67 -11.93 -19.80 7.21
N HIS A 68 -11.20 -20.85 6.80
CA HIS A 68 -10.42 -21.68 7.71
C HIS A 68 -8.90 -21.59 7.58
N GLU A 69 -8.35 -20.94 6.57
CA GLU A 69 -6.91 -20.80 6.44
C GLU A 69 -6.58 -19.43 5.84
N GLN A 70 -6.11 -18.52 6.68
CA GLN A 70 -4.88 -17.74 6.46
C GLN A 70 -4.91 -16.49 7.33
N THR A 71 -4.07 -16.51 8.36
CA THR A 71 -3.56 -15.31 9.00
C THR A 71 -2.82 -14.48 7.96
N SER A 72 -3.53 -13.64 7.20
CA SER A 72 -2.89 -12.49 6.57
C SER A 72 -2.34 -11.64 7.71
N SER A 73 -1.02 -11.60 7.84
CA SER A 73 -0.36 -10.89 8.93
C SER A 73 -0.69 -9.40 8.83
N ILE A 74 -1.40 -8.85 9.82
CA ILE A 74 -1.68 -7.42 9.90
C ILE A 74 -0.39 -6.65 9.65
N ILE A 75 -0.40 -5.73 8.67
CA ILE A 75 0.77 -4.91 8.34
C ILE A 75 0.77 -3.71 9.27
N GLU A 76 1.78 -3.64 10.12
CA GLU A 76 1.95 -2.52 11.04
C GLU A 76 2.84 -1.43 10.43
N PHE A 77 2.35 -0.20 10.46
CA PHE A 77 3.15 0.99 10.16
C PHE A 77 3.33 1.79 11.45
N SER A 78 4.52 1.72 12.06
CA SER A 78 4.75 2.26 13.41
C SER A 78 4.53 3.78 13.55
N HIS A 79 4.63 4.54 12.45
CA HIS A 79 4.54 6.00 12.46
C HIS A 79 3.45 6.56 11.54
N LEU A 80 2.67 5.71 10.87
CA LEU A 80 1.67 6.17 9.91
C LEU A 80 0.49 6.80 10.65
N MET A 81 0.27 8.08 10.41
CA MET A 81 -0.82 8.85 11.02
C MET A 81 -1.95 9.13 10.02
N ILE A 82 -1.61 9.22 8.74
CA ILE A 82 -2.55 9.60 7.68
C ILE A 82 -2.48 8.56 6.56
N LEU A 83 -3.57 7.82 6.38
CA LEU A 83 -3.81 7.03 5.18
C LEU A 83 -4.89 7.74 4.36
N ASN A 84 -4.56 8.08 3.12
CA ASN A 84 -5.45 8.83 2.23
C ASN A 84 -5.70 8.05 0.95
N PHE A 85 -6.97 7.95 0.54
CA PHE A 85 -7.38 7.34 -0.72
C PHE A 85 -7.95 8.45 -1.60
N THR A 86 -7.31 8.74 -2.74
CA THR A 86 -7.77 9.84 -3.61
C THR A 86 -8.68 9.33 -4.74
N ILE A 87 -8.24 8.29 -5.44
CA ILE A 87 -9.00 7.61 -6.49
C ILE A 87 -8.64 6.13 -6.33
N SER A 88 -9.33 5.46 -5.42
CA SER A 88 -9.02 4.07 -5.07
C SER A 88 -10.26 3.18 -5.10
N ALA A 89 -10.06 1.90 -5.38
CA ALA A 89 -11.08 0.89 -5.14
C ALA A 89 -11.43 0.82 -3.63
N LEU A 90 -12.66 0.37 -3.32
CA LEU A 90 -13.20 0.42 -1.95
C LEU A 90 -12.49 -0.53 -0.98
N ASP A 91 -11.99 -1.63 -1.51
CA ASP A 91 -11.34 -2.71 -0.78
C ASP A 91 -10.01 -2.31 -0.13
N TYR A 92 -9.38 -1.22 -0.57
CA TYR A 92 -8.21 -0.67 0.11
C TYR A 92 -8.50 -0.06 1.50
N ALA A 93 -9.76 0.20 1.83
CA ALA A 93 -10.17 0.84 3.08
C ALA A 93 -10.59 -0.14 4.19
N GLU A 94 -10.70 -1.44 3.88
CA GLU A 94 -11.09 -2.49 4.84
C GLU A 94 -9.88 -3.34 5.25
#